data_AF-S9Q834-F1
#
_entry.id   AF-S9Q834-F1
#
_cell.length_a   1.000
_cell.length_b   1.000
_cell.length_c   1.000
_cell.angle_alpha   90.00
_cell.angle_beta   90.00
_cell.angle_gamma   90.00
#
_symmetry.space_group_name_H-M   'P 1'
#
loop_
_entity.id
_entity.type
_entity.pdbx_description
1 polymer ?
#
loop_
_entity_poly.entity_id
_entity_poly.type
_entity_poly.pdbx_seq_one_letter_code
_entity_poly.pdbx_strand_id
1 'polypeptide(L)'
;MADSLGLRSAPASVGVTITPVNDAPVAAAQTLSTTEDTLLTIPAVSLLAGATDAEGDPLTVTAVSGAVDGSVALDDLGDSDPSNDAVTFTPDAGFTRQASFAYTISDVQGGFDTATVTVGASPDGADTTILQENEKPGVPQSIWDAPISNQIEGFATDISVDTGDAISLKINVNARNTTDVPYRIEIYRLGPDALLGHKAYISVGHDEYWSGDQRANVEAARDAGVHLLFWSGNEVYWKTRYEASIDGTNTDFRTLISCKETWANVSLDAGPED
;
A
#
# COMPACT_ATOMS: atom_id res chain seq x y z
N MET A 1 74.61 1.86 22.36
CA MET A 1 75.62 2.69 23.08
C MET A 1 76.95 1.95 23.05
N ALA A 2 78.09 2.64 23.05
CA ALA A 2 79.40 2.00 23.12
C ALA A 2 79.86 1.94 24.57
N ASP A 3 80.53 0.87 25.00
CA ASP A 3 81.14 0.81 26.33
C ASP A 3 82.48 1.57 26.39
N SER A 4 83.10 1.61 27.57
CA SER A 4 84.37 2.31 27.83
C SER A 4 85.59 1.69 27.12
N LEU A 5 85.42 0.58 26.39
CA LEU A 5 86.45 -0.03 25.55
C LEU A 5 86.18 0.18 24.05
N GLY A 6 85.13 0.94 23.69
CA GLY A 6 84.78 1.26 22.31
C GLY A 6 83.99 0.18 21.58
N LEU A 7 83.55 -0.88 22.26
CA LEU A 7 82.68 -1.91 21.67
C LEU A 7 81.26 -1.36 21.53
N ARG A 8 80.76 -1.36 20.29
CA ARG A 8 79.39 -0.95 19.98
C ARG A 8 78.51 -2.19 19.91
N SER A 9 77.39 -2.18 20.63
CA SER A 9 76.33 -3.18 20.43
C SER A 9 75.87 -3.15 18.97
N ALA A 10 75.85 -4.30 18.29
CA ALA A 10 75.20 -4.41 16.99
C ALA A 10 73.68 -4.18 17.17
N PRO A 11 73.00 -3.49 16.24
CA PRO A 11 71.55 -3.41 16.28
C PRO A 11 70.98 -4.82 16.17
N ALA A 12 70.04 -5.17 17.06
CA ALA A 12 69.24 -6.38 16.96
C ALA A 12 67.88 -6.01 16.36
N SER A 13 67.45 -6.73 15.34
CA SER A 13 66.09 -6.63 14.79
C SER A 13 65.23 -7.74 15.36
N VAL A 14 64.00 -7.40 15.75
CA VAL A 14 62.94 -8.36 16.07
C VAL A 14 61.98 -8.39 14.88
N GLY A 15 61.80 -9.56 14.28
CA GLY A 15 60.76 -9.78 13.29
C GLY A 15 59.46 -10.20 14.00
N VAL A 16 58.41 -9.40 13.87
CA VAL A 16 57.05 -9.78 14.28
C VAL A 16 56.29 -10.13 13.01
N THR A 17 55.79 -11.36 12.92
CA THR A 17 54.87 -11.76 11.85
C THR A 17 53.45 -11.59 12.36
N ILE A 18 52.67 -10.76 11.67
CA ILE A 18 51.23 -10.66 11.88
C ILE A 18 50.56 -11.47 10.77
N THR A 19 49.82 -12.50 11.14
CA THR A 19 48.96 -13.26 10.23
C THR A 19 47.60 -12.57 10.17
N PRO A 20 47.15 -12.06 9.00
CA PRO A 20 45.78 -11.56 8.88
C PRO A 20 44.79 -12.69 9.14
N VAL A 21 43.65 -12.34 9.74
CA VAL A 21 42.49 -13.21 9.93
C VAL A 21 41.43 -12.70 8.96
N ASN A 22 40.71 -13.59 8.29
CA ASN A 22 39.61 -13.21 7.40
C ASN A 22 38.55 -12.42 8.16
N ASP A 23 38.20 -11.24 7.67
CA ASP A 23 37.07 -10.48 8.18
C ASP A 23 35.81 -10.87 7.40
N ALA A 24 34.65 -10.86 8.06
CA ALA A 24 33.40 -11.15 7.36
C ALA A 24 33.03 -9.98 6.42
N PRO A 25 32.38 -10.27 5.28
CA PRO A 25 31.89 -9.21 4.41
C PRO A 25 30.79 -8.41 5.10
N VAL A 26 30.45 -7.26 4.53
CA VAL A 26 29.34 -6.41 4.98
C VAL A 26 28.34 -6.28 3.84
N ALA A 27 27.12 -6.77 4.07
CA ALA A 27 26.03 -6.69 3.11
C ALA A 27 25.32 -5.34 3.19
N ALA A 28 24.74 -4.89 2.06
CA ALA A 28 24.08 -3.60 1.96
C ALA A 28 22.59 -3.77 1.66
N ALA A 29 21.70 -3.12 2.43
CA ALA A 29 20.27 -3.18 2.15
C ALA A 29 19.94 -2.67 0.73
N GLN A 30 18.97 -3.32 0.07
CA GLN A 30 18.56 -2.98 -1.29
C GLN A 30 17.11 -2.51 -1.33
N THR A 31 16.79 -1.65 -2.28
CA THR A 31 15.42 -1.20 -2.57
C THR A 31 15.12 -1.42 -4.04
N LEU A 32 14.08 -2.20 -4.32
CA LEU A 32 13.61 -2.57 -5.65
C LEU A 32 12.13 -2.22 -5.81
N SER A 33 11.64 -2.27 -7.04
CA SER A 33 10.23 -2.08 -7.35
C SER A 33 9.78 -3.09 -8.41
N THR A 34 8.53 -3.52 -8.32
CA THR A 34 7.86 -4.39 -9.31
C THR A 34 6.43 -3.88 -9.55
N THR A 35 5.79 -4.38 -10.59
CA THR A 35 4.33 -4.25 -10.72
C THR A 35 3.68 -5.30 -9.82
N GLU A 36 2.52 -4.98 -9.24
CA GLU A 36 1.68 -5.95 -8.54
C GLU A 36 1.45 -7.20 -9.39
N ASP A 37 1.27 -8.33 -8.69
CA ASP A 37 1.03 -9.66 -9.27
C ASP A 37 2.07 -10.12 -10.30
N THR A 38 3.22 -9.43 -10.37
CA THR A 38 4.28 -9.68 -11.34
C THR A 38 5.52 -10.23 -10.65
N LEU A 39 5.94 -11.42 -11.10
CA LEU A 39 7.19 -12.04 -10.67
C LEU A 39 8.38 -11.14 -11.04
N LEU A 40 9.24 -10.89 -10.06
CA LEU A 40 10.46 -10.10 -10.20
C LEU A 40 11.67 -11.02 -10.27
N THR A 41 12.41 -10.97 -11.38
CA THR A 41 13.71 -11.64 -11.54
C THR A 41 14.84 -10.65 -11.32
N ILE A 42 15.72 -10.96 -10.38
CA ILE A 42 16.80 -10.10 -9.89
C ILE A 42 18.13 -10.83 -10.15
N PRO A 43 19.03 -10.31 -11.00
CA PRO A 43 20.37 -10.87 -11.12
C PRO A 43 21.07 -10.83 -9.75
N ALA A 44 21.60 -11.95 -9.26
CA ALA A 44 22.18 -12.03 -7.91
C ALA A 44 23.33 -11.03 -7.72
N VAL A 45 24.13 -10.81 -8.76
CA VAL A 45 25.20 -9.81 -8.81
C VAL A 45 24.73 -8.39 -8.50
N SER A 46 23.45 -8.05 -8.77
CA SER A 46 22.92 -6.73 -8.47
C SER A 46 22.73 -6.50 -6.96
N LEU A 47 22.52 -7.56 -6.18
CA LEU A 47 22.40 -7.49 -4.72
C LEU A 47 23.76 -7.29 -4.02
N LEU A 48 24.87 -7.41 -4.75
CA LEU A 48 26.21 -7.10 -4.23
C LEU A 48 26.52 -5.60 -4.30
N ALA A 49 25.65 -4.78 -4.88
CA ALA A 49 25.86 -3.34 -4.99
C ALA A 49 25.98 -2.70 -3.60
N GLY A 50 27.14 -2.10 -3.32
CA GLY A 50 27.44 -1.46 -2.04
C GLY A 50 27.91 -2.42 -0.93
N ALA A 51 27.98 -3.73 -1.19
CA ALA A 51 28.61 -4.68 -0.28
C ALA A 51 30.14 -4.48 -0.28
N THR A 52 30.77 -4.74 0.85
CA THR A 52 32.22 -4.56 1.02
C THR A 52 32.86 -5.74 1.71
N ASP A 53 34.12 -5.96 1.40
CA ASP A 53 35.00 -6.92 2.05
C ASP A 53 36.32 -6.23 2.40
N ALA A 54 36.89 -6.52 3.58
CA ALA A 54 38.09 -5.82 4.05
C ALA A 54 39.35 -6.26 3.29
N GLU A 55 39.41 -7.52 2.88
CA GLU A 55 40.48 -8.12 2.11
C GLU A 55 40.34 -7.86 0.60
N GLY A 56 39.14 -7.48 0.17
CA GLY A 56 38.80 -7.28 -1.24
C GLY A 56 38.47 -8.58 -1.95
N ASP A 57 38.04 -9.59 -1.20
CA ASP A 57 37.67 -10.89 -1.73
C ASP A 57 36.40 -10.82 -2.58
N PRO A 58 36.28 -11.68 -3.61
CA PRO A 58 35.05 -11.81 -4.37
C PRO A 58 33.88 -12.23 -3.48
N LEU A 59 32.73 -11.59 -3.69
CA LEU A 59 31.49 -11.85 -2.94
C LEU A 59 30.45 -12.52 -3.82
N THR A 60 29.68 -13.43 -3.24
CA THR A 60 28.58 -14.15 -3.91
C THR A 60 27.34 -14.19 -3.04
N VAL A 61 26.15 -14.11 -3.64
CA VAL A 61 24.89 -14.35 -2.91
C VAL A 61 24.71 -15.86 -2.74
N THR A 62 24.53 -16.32 -1.51
CA THR A 62 24.50 -17.76 -1.20
C THR A 62 23.16 -18.24 -0.67
N ALA A 63 22.30 -17.33 -0.21
CA ALA A 63 20.97 -17.69 0.30
C ALA A 63 19.99 -16.52 0.26
N VAL A 64 18.70 -16.86 0.19
CA VAL A 64 17.57 -15.95 0.37
C VAL A 64 16.58 -16.57 1.35
N SER A 65 15.91 -15.75 2.17
CA SER A 65 14.96 -16.24 3.17
C SER A 65 14.04 -15.14 3.69
N GLY A 66 13.08 -15.51 4.54
CA GLY A 66 12.29 -14.56 5.33
C GLY A 66 11.44 -13.62 4.48
N ALA A 67 10.87 -14.12 3.37
CA ALA A 67 9.97 -13.34 2.55
C ALA A 67 8.71 -12.95 3.34
N VAL A 68 8.30 -11.69 3.18
CA VAL A 68 7.07 -11.09 3.71
C VAL A 68 6.29 -10.56 2.52
N ASP A 69 4.98 -10.85 2.49
CA ASP A 69 4.06 -10.51 1.39
C ASP A 69 4.51 -11.06 0.03
N GLY A 70 5.02 -12.30 0.04
CA GLY A 70 5.46 -13.04 -1.13
C GLY A 70 6.34 -14.24 -0.80
N SER A 71 6.93 -14.80 -1.85
CA SER A 71 7.91 -15.89 -1.77
C SER A 71 9.20 -15.55 -2.51
N VAL A 72 10.33 -16.11 -2.06
CA VAL A 72 11.65 -15.85 -2.64
C VAL A 72 12.40 -17.16 -2.88
N ALA A 73 13.14 -17.23 -3.99
CA ALA A 73 14.02 -18.34 -4.31
C ALA A 73 15.31 -17.85 -4.99
N LEU A 74 16.43 -18.50 -4.69
CA LEU A 74 17.71 -18.33 -5.39
C LEU A 74 17.87 -19.50 -6.36
N ASP A 75 18.18 -19.19 -7.62
CA ASP A 75 18.58 -20.14 -8.65
C ASP A 75 20.07 -19.89 -8.94
N ASP A 76 20.90 -20.85 -8.51
CA ASP A 76 22.36 -20.86 -8.70
C ASP A 76 22.79 -21.66 -9.94
N LEU A 77 21.81 -22.10 -10.76
CA LEU A 77 21.98 -22.96 -11.93
C LEU A 77 22.77 -24.26 -11.69
N GLY A 78 23.13 -24.57 -10.44
CA GLY A 78 24.01 -25.68 -10.06
C GLY A 78 25.40 -25.66 -10.69
N ASP A 79 25.88 -24.50 -11.19
CA ASP A 79 27.21 -24.36 -11.76
C ASP A 79 28.18 -23.63 -10.80
N SER A 80 29.36 -23.25 -11.28
CA SER A 80 30.38 -22.56 -10.46
C SER A 80 30.58 -21.09 -10.85
N ASP A 81 29.71 -20.54 -11.69
CA ASP A 81 29.75 -19.17 -12.20
C ASP A 81 28.64 -18.33 -11.55
N PRO A 82 28.88 -17.71 -10.39
CA PRO A 82 27.87 -16.94 -9.66
C PRO A 82 27.42 -15.66 -10.39
N SER A 83 28.01 -15.36 -11.56
CA SER A 83 27.62 -14.18 -12.36
C SER A 83 26.31 -14.36 -13.10
N ASN A 84 25.83 -15.61 -13.24
CA ASN A 84 24.60 -15.96 -13.93
C ASN A 84 23.43 -16.29 -12.97
N ASP A 85 23.71 -16.38 -11.66
CA ASP A 85 22.72 -16.62 -10.61
C ASP A 85 21.61 -15.57 -10.60
N ALA A 86 20.39 -15.99 -10.25
CA ALA A 86 19.23 -15.12 -10.18
C ALA A 86 18.39 -15.39 -8.93
N VAL A 87 17.91 -14.32 -8.30
CA VAL A 87 16.88 -14.37 -7.27
C VAL A 87 15.53 -14.08 -7.91
N THR A 88 14.54 -14.91 -7.62
CA THR A 88 13.15 -14.68 -8.00
C THR A 88 12.33 -14.31 -6.78
N PHE A 89 11.59 -13.21 -6.86
CA PHE A 89 10.61 -12.81 -5.87
C PHE A 89 9.22 -12.83 -6.52
N THR A 90 8.29 -13.58 -5.92
CA THR A 90 6.89 -13.65 -6.35
C THR A 90 6.05 -13.00 -5.27
N PRO A 91 5.50 -11.79 -5.51
CA PRO A 91 4.58 -11.16 -4.56
C PRO A 91 3.34 -12.04 -4.29
N ASP A 92 2.77 -11.94 -3.10
CA ASP A 92 1.44 -12.47 -2.84
C ASP A 92 0.39 -11.69 -3.66
N ALA A 93 -0.71 -12.34 -4.03
CA ALA A 93 -1.77 -11.68 -4.80
C ALA A 93 -2.41 -10.53 -4.00
N GLY A 94 -2.62 -9.37 -4.62
CA GLY A 94 -3.19 -8.20 -3.93
C GLY A 94 -2.17 -7.34 -3.17
N PHE A 95 -0.87 -7.54 -3.42
CA PHE A 95 0.22 -6.84 -2.73
C PHE A 95 0.47 -5.45 -3.34
N THR A 96 0.19 -4.39 -2.57
CA THR A 96 0.14 -3.00 -3.08
C THR A 96 1.08 -2.00 -2.41
N ARG A 97 1.87 -2.41 -1.40
CA ARG A 97 2.63 -1.46 -0.56
C ARG A 97 4.12 -1.75 -0.48
N GLN A 98 4.53 -2.66 0.40
CA GLN A 98 5.95 -2.94 0.62
C GLN A 98 6.15 -4.38 1.11
N ALA A 99 6.92 -5.15 0.36
CA ALA A 99 7.30 -6.52 0.65
C ALA A 99 8.78 -6.53 1.00
N SER A 100 9.24 -7.63 1.58
CA SER A 100 10.67 -7.76 1.88
C SER A 100 11.13 -9.20 1.91
N PHE A 101 12.43 -9.40 1.72
CA PHE A 101 13.10 -10.65 1.99
C PHE A 101 14.55 -10.37 2.42
N ALA A 102 15.19 -11.36 3.04
CA ALA A 102 16.60 -11.30 3.40
C ALA A 102 17.45 -12.05 2.37
N TYR A 103 18.66 -11.56 2.12
CA TYR A 103 19.68 -12.23 1.30
C TYR A 103 21.01 -12.29 2.05
N THR A 104 21.77 -13.36 1.82
CA THR A 104 23.08 -13.61 2.44
C THR A 104 24.17 -13.59 1.39
N ILE A 105 25.27 -12.91 1.69
CA ILE A 105 26.49 -12.93 0.88
C ILE A 105 27.58 -13.68 1.63
N SER A 106 28.50 -14.29 0.88
CA SER A 106 29.70 -14.93 1.41
C SER A 106 30.93 -14.50 0.64
N ASP A 107 32.06 -14.40 1.34
CA ASP A 107 33.39 -14.37 0.76
C ASP A 107 33.87 -15.81 0.40
N VAL A 108 35.04 -15.90 -0.23
CA VAL A 108 35.67 -17.19 -0.64
C VAL A 108 36.35 -17.94 0.51
N GLN A 109 36.47 -17.33 1.68
CA GLN A 109 37.11 -17.86 2.89
C GLN A 109 36.08 -18.34 3.94
N GLY A 110 34.78 -18.16 3.69
CA GLY A 110 33.65 -18.62 4.49
C GLY A 110 33.04 -17.58 5.44
N GLY A 111 33.47 -16.32 5.38
CA GLY A 111 32.80 -15.21 6.07
C GLY A 111 31.49 -14.86 5.36
N PHE A 112 30.46 -14.48 6.11
CA PHE A 112 29.15 -14.16 5.57
C PHE A 112 28.45 -13.04 6.33
N ASP A 113 27.51 -12.37 5.66
CA ASP A 113 26.61 -11.38 6.25
C ASP A 113 25.25 -11.37 5.53
N THR A 114 24.22 -10.83 6.19
CA THR A 114 22.84 -10.82 5.71
C THR A 114 22.28 -9.39 5.68
N ALA A 115 21.60 -9.03 4.59
CA ALA A 115 20.88 -7.76 4.49
C ALA A 115 19.46 -7.95 3.95
N THR A 116 18.64 -6.90 4.05
CA THR A 116 17.25 -6.89 3.60
C THR A 116 17.13 -6.30 2.21
N VAL A 117 16.31 -6.91 1.37
CA VAL A 117 15.74 -6.32 0.16
C VAL A 117 14.33 -5.85 0.49
N THR A 118 14.05 -4.59 0.20
CA THR A 118 12.69 -4.01 0.22
C THR A 118 12.17 -3.94 -1.21
N VAL A 119 10.95 -4.43 -1.45
CA VAL A 119 10.30 -4.40 -2.75
C VAL A 119 9.01 -3.58 -2.67
N GLY A 120 8.94 -2.47 -3.39
CA GLY A 120 7.70 -1.72 -3.58
C GLY A 120 6.89 -2.28 -4.76
N ALA A 121 5.56 -2.27 -4.65
CA ALA A 121 4.67 -2.55 -5.78
C ALA A 121 4.11 -1.26 -6.37
N SER A 122 3.93 -1.24 -7.69
CA SER A 122 3.02 -0.32 -8.37
C SER A 122 1.75 -1.06 -8.81
N PRO A 123 0.57 -0.43 -8.78
CA PRO A 123 -0.69 -1.02 -9.20
C PRO A 123 -0.58 -1.64 -10.60
N ASP A 124 -1.32 -2.72 -10.84
CA ASP A 124 -1.36 -3.35 -12.15
C ASP A 124 -2.42 -2.73 -13.08
N GLY A 125 -2.45 -3.15 -14.35
CA GLY A 125 -3.43 -2.65 -15.33
C GLY A 125 -4.81 -3.31 -15.23
N ALA A 126 -4.95 -4.38 -14.44
CA ALA A 126 -6.22 -5.03 -14.13
C ALA A 126 -6.96 -4.31 -13.00
N ASP A 127 -6.24 -3.56 -12.17
CA ASP A 127 -6.81 -2.69 -11.16
C ASP A 127 -7.69 -1.61 -11.78
N THR A 128 -8.85 -1.40 -11.17
CA THR A 128 -9.68 -0.25 -11.54
C THR A 128 -8.91 1.04 -11.24
N THR A 129 -9.16 2.10 -12.00
CA THR A 129 -8.54 3.42 -11.78
C THR A 129 -8.69 3.97 -10.34
N ILE A 130 -9.69 3.49 -9.60
CA ILE A 130 -9.89 3.81 -8.19
C ILE A 130 -8.92 3.04 -7.28
N LEU A 131 -8.68 1.76 -7.53
CA LEU A 131 -7.71 0.96 -6.78
C LEU A 131 -6.30 1.50 -6.99
N GLN A 132 -5.95 1.80 -8.25
CA GLN A 132 -4.66 2.42 -8.61
C GLN A 132 -4.40 3.77 -7.95
N GLU A 133 -5.44 4.55 -7.64
CA GLU A 133 -5.31 5.84 -6.94
C GLU A 133 -5.19 5.65 -5.42
N ASN A 134 -5.91 4.68 -4.84
CA ASN A 134 -5.88 4.38 -3.41
C ASN A 134 -4.52 3.84 -2.92
N GLU A 135 -3.70 3.35 -3.83
CA GLU A 135 -2.41 2.72 -3.55
C GLU A 135 -1.22 3.69 -3.67
N LYS A 136 -1.45 4.90 -4.19
CA LYS A 136 -0.39 5.92 -4.31
C LYS A 136 0.02 6.46 -2.93
N PRO A 137 1.33 6.59 -2.64
CA PRO A 137 1.79 7.30 -1.46
C PRO A 137 1.40 8.79 -1.51
N GLY A 138 0.75 9.30 -0.46
CA GLY A 138 0.41 10.72 -0.33
C GLY A 138 -1.09 10.97 -0.18
N VAL A 139 -1.52 12.21 -0.43
CA VAL A 139 -2.94 12.59 -0.43
C VAL A 139 -3.54 12.13 -1.76
N PRO A 140 -4.54 11.24 -1.77
CA PRO A 140 -5.21 10.80 -3.00
C PRO A 140 -5.62 12.00 -3.87
N GLN A 141 -5.53 11.89 -5.18
CA GLN A 141 -5.92 12.92 -6.13
C GLN A 141 -7.25 12.54 -6.78
N SER A 142 -8.20 13.48 -6.84
CA SER A 142 -9.46 13.24 -7.56
C SER A 142 -9.20 13.03 -9.05
N ILE A 143 -9.77 11.96 -9.61
CA ILE A 143 -9.72 11.62 -11.03
C ILE A 143 -11.01 11.97 -11.79
N TRP A 144 -11.99 12.59 -11.11
CA TRP A 144 -13.26 12.99 -11.70
C TRP A 144 -13.42 14.52 -11.72
N ASP A 145 -13.00 15.14 -12.83
CA ASP A 145 -13.49 16.47 -13.25
C ASP A 145 -14.80 16.28 -14.04
N ALA A 146 -15.87 15.89 -13.35
CA ALA A 146 -17.20 15.89 -13.97
C ALA A 146 -17.74 17.34 -14.02
N PRO A 147 -18.30 17.81 -15.15
CA PRO A 147 -18.94 19.11 -15.20
C PRO A 147 -20.10 19.15 -14.18
N ILE A 148 -20.00 20.13 -13.29
CA ILE A 148 -20.88 20.33 -12.15
C ILE A 148 -22.29 20.70 -12.61
N SER A 149 -23.26 19.82 -12.36
CA SER A 149 -24.68 20.18 -12.43
C SER A 149 -25.15 20.56 -11.02
N ASN A 150 -26.13 21.45 -10.95
CA ASN A 150 -26.77 21.95 -9.74
C ASN A 150 -27.64 20.92 -9.00
N GLN A 151 -27.41 19.62 -9.18
CA GLN A 151 -28.24 18.53 -8.65
C GLN A 151 -27.47 17.46 -7.87
N ILE A 152 -26.36 17.81 -7.19
CA ILE A 152 -25.71 16.86 -6.29
C ILE A 152 -26.46 16.87 -4.94
N GLU A 153 -27.40 15.94 -4.75
CA GLU A 153 -28.26 15.78 -3.55
C GLU A 153 -27.91 14.53 -2.71
N GLY A 154 -26.63 14.27 -2.49
CA GLY A 154 -26.22 13.22 -1.55
C GLY A 154 -24.73 13.23 -1.37
N PHE A 155 -24.26 13.22 -0.13
CA PHE A 155 -22.84 13.17 0.17
C PHE A 155 -22.58 12.28 1.37
N ALA A 156 -21.76 11.24 1.16
CA ALA A 156 -21.05 10.58 2.24
C ALA A 156 -19.58 10.99 2.08
N THR A 157 -19.07 11.81 2.99
CA THR A 157 -17.64 12.15 3.01
C THR A 157 -16.95 11.22 3.98
N ASP A 158 -16.13 10.32 3.47
CA ASP A 158 -15.18 9.59 4.31
C ASP A 158 -14.02 10.55 4.65
N ILE A 159 -13.74 10.74 5.93
CA ILE A 159 -12.63 11.56 6.40
C ILE A 159 -11.75 10.67 7.27
N SER A 160 -10.74 10.07 6.65
CA SER A 160 -9.66 9.40 7.36
C SER A 160 -8.54 10.40 7.64
N VAL A 161 -8.17 10.58 8.92
CA VAL A 161 -6.84 11.07 9.27
C VAL A 161 -6.31 10.35 10.51
N ASP A 162 -5.20 9.66 10.31
CA ASP A 162 -4.26 9.29 11.35
C ASP A 162 -3.10 10.28 11.38
N THR A 163 -3.29 11.48 11.94
CA THR A 163 -2.17 12.36 12.36
C THR A 163 -2.59 13.24 13.55
N GLY A 164 -2.80 12.63 14.71
CA GLY A 164 -2.74 13.31 16.03
C GLY A 164 -3.91 14.21 16.43
N ASP A 165 -4.53 13.87 17.57
CA ASP A 165 -5.35 14.62 18.55
C ASP A 165 -6.38 15.71 18.15
N ALA A 166 -6.47 16.16 16.90
CA ALA A 166 -7.49 17.13 16.46
C ALA A 166 -7.85 17.01 14.97
N ILE A 167 -9.15 16.90 14.67
CA ILE A 167 -9.71 17.04 13.32
C ILE A 167 -10.21 18.49 13.17
N SER A 168 -9.54 19.28 12.32
CA SER A 168 -10.04 20.62 11.94
C SER A 168 -10.85 20.52 10.64
N LEU A 169 -12.18 20.54 10.75
CA LEU A 169 -13.11 20.56 9.62
C LEU A 169 -13.57 21.99 9.36
N LYS A 170 -13.42 22.48 8.13
CA LYS A 170 -14.03 23.74 7.69
C LYS A 170 -15.06 23.45 6.59
N ILE A 171 -16.31 23.21 7.00
CA ILE A 171 -17.45 23.06 6.08
C ILE A 171 -18.03 24.45 5.81
N ASN A 172 -17.98 24.88 4.54
CA ASN A 172 -18.55 26.18 4.15
C ASN A 172 -20.07 26.03 3.95
N VAL A 173 -20.86 26.52 4.91
CA VAL A 173 -22.33 26.45 4.91
C VAL A 173 -23.01 27.55 4.08
N ASN A 174 -22.29 28.32 3.27
CA ASN A 174 -22.87 29.40 2.47
C ASN A 174 -22.30 29.46 1.04
N ALA A 175 -22.74 28.56 0.16
CA ALA A 175 -22.55 28.69 -1.28
C ALA A 175 -23.76 29.34 -1.96
N ARG A 176 -24.14 30.55 -1.53
CA ARG A 176 -24.85 31.48 -2.43
C ARG A 176 -23.86 32.53 -2.90
N ASN A 177 -23.19 32.18 -3.99
CA ASN A 177 -22.43 33.08 -4.86
C ASN A 177 -21.11 33.65 -4.29
N THR A 178 -20.04 32.85 -4.36
CA THR A 178 -18.68 33.39 -4.54
C THR A 178 -17.89 32.45 -5.43
N THR A 179 -17.48 32.96 -6.59
CA THR A 179 -16.79 32.29 -7.70
C THR A 179 -15.35 31.84 -7.40
N ASP A 180 -15.03 31.33 -6.20
CA ASP A 180 -13.63 30.94 -5.93
C ASP A 180 -13.42 29.95 -4.77
N VAL A 181 -14.18 28.85 -4.74
CA VAL A 181 -13.72 27.66 -4.01
C VAL A 181 -14.05 26.42 -4.84
N PRO A 182 -13.07 25.79 -5.52
CA PRO A 182 -13.30 24.46 -6.07
C PRO A 182 -13.52 23.52 -4.89
N TYR A 183 -14.74 23.02 -4.75
CA TYR A 183 -15.01 21.91 -3.85
C TYR A 183 -14.27 20.69 -4.38
N ARG A 184 -13.45 20.08 -3.54
CA ARG A 184 -12.85 18.78 -3.80
C ARG A 184 -13.79 17.73 -3.20
N ILE A 185 -14.41 16.94 -4.06
CA ILE A 185 -15.24 15.79 -3.67
C ILE A 185 -14.41 14.55 -3.99
N GLU A 186 -14.09 13.76 -2.97
CA GLU A 186 -13.43 12.46 -3.11
C GLU A 186 -14.49 11.37 -2.89
N ILE A 187 -14.65 10.48 -3.87
CA ILE A 187 -15.64 9.39 -3.83
C ILE A 187 -14.87 8.07 -3.83
N TYR A 188 -14.86 7.38 -2.69
CA TYR A 188 -14.28 6.04 -2.56
C TYR A 188 -15.40 4.99 -2.59
N ARG A 189 -15.23 3.93 -3.40
CA ARG A 189 -16.10 2.76 -3.32
C ARG A 189 -15.54 1.82 -2.26
N LEU A 190 -16.08 1.92 -1.06
CA LEU A 190 -15.61 1.19 0.10
C LEU A 190 -16.16 -0.26 0.10
N GLY A 191 -15.29 -1.22 0.45
CA GLY A 191 -15.67 -2.62 0.68
C GLY A 191 -16.52 -2.80 1.96
N PRO A 192 -17.06 -4.01 2.19
CA PRO A 192 -18.02 -4.28 3.26
C PRO A 192 -17.50 -4.04 4.70
N ASP A 193 -16.19 -4.02 4.91
CA ASP A 193 -15.54 -3.82 6.22
C ASP A 193 -14.77 -2.49 6.34
N ALA A 194 -14.89 -1.62 5.33
CA ALA A 194 -14.01 -0.46 5.20
C ALA A 194 -14.08 0.52 6.38
N LEU A 195 -15.18 0.53 7.14
CA LEU A 195 -15.34 1.47 8.25
C LEU A 195 -14.72 0.98 9.56
N LEU A 196 -14.39 -0.31 9.70
CA LEU A 196 -13.94 -0.91 10.97
C LEU A 196 -12.59 -0.37 11.49
N GLY A 197 -11.75 0.19 10.61
CA GLY A 197 -10.44 0.77 10.98
C GLY A 197 -10.49 2.24 11.39
N HIS A 198 -11.66 2.89 11.35
CA HIS A 198 -11.78 4.34 11.52
C HIS A 198 -12.10 4.73 12.97
N LYS A 199 -11.75 5.96 13.35
CA LYS A 199 -12.11 6.52 14.67
C LYS A 199 -13.50 7.18 14.66
N ALA A 200 -13.91 7.73 13.53
CA ALA A 200 -15.21 8.37 13.38
C ALA A 200 -15.76 8.21 11.95
N TYR A 201 -17.08 8.20 11.83
CA TYR A 201 -17.83 8.26 10.58
C TYR A 201 -18.80 9.45 10.68
N ILE A 202 -18.81 10.31 9.66
CA ILE A 202 -19.68 11.48 9.61
C ILE A 202 -20.54 11.40 8.34
N SER A 203 -21.84 11.19 8.52
CA SER A 203 -22.82 11.42 7.46
C SER A 203 -23.30 12.86 7.54
N VAL A 204 -23.24 13.54 6.41
CA VAL A 204 -23.60 14.95 6.26
C VAL A 204 -24.57 15.05 5.08
N GLY A 205 -25.52 16.00 5.09
CA GLY A 205 -26.34 16.28 3.90
C GLY A 205 -27.77 15.79 3.92
N HIS A 206 -28.13 14.88 3.00
CA HIS A 206 -29.46 14.28 2.90
C HIS A 206 -29.31 12.82 2.45
N ASP A 207 -28.67 12.03 3.29
CA ASP A 207 -28.25 10.66 2.98
C ASP A 207 -29.39 9.65 3.20
N GLU A 208 -30.48 9.83 2.43
CA GLU A 208 -31.78 9.20 2.66
C GLU A 208 -31.86 7.74 2.17
N TYR A 209 -31.02 7.34 1.21
CA TYR A 209 -31.15 6.08 0.46
C TYR A 209 -29.98 5.13 0.71
N TRP A 210 -30.23 4.06 1.47
CA TRP A 210 -29.17 3.15 1.91
C TRP A 210 -29.43 1.73 1.44
N SER A 211 -28.40 1.10 0.87
CA SER A 211 -28.42 -0.33 0.65
C SER A 211 -28.30 -1.10 1.97
N GLY A 212 -28.72 -2.37 1.95
CA GLY A 212 -28.55 -3.27 3.11
C GLY A 212 -27.08 -3.38 3.54
N ASP A 213 -26.17 -3.47 2.58
CA ASP A 213 -24.74 -3.65 2.85
C ASP A 213 -24.10 -2.37 3.42
N GLN A 214 -24.46 -1.19 2.90
CA GLN A 214 -24.00 0.09 3.46
C GLN A 214 -24.45 0.26 4.92
N ARG A 215 -25.71 -0.08 5.20
CA ARG A 215 -26.24 -0.05 6.56
C ARG A 215 -25.51 -1.04 7.46
N ALA A 216 -25.30 -2.27 7.00
CA ALA A 216 -24.59 -3.28 7.77
C ALA A 216 -23.14 -2.86 8.09
N ASN A 217 -22.44 -2.24 7.14
CA ASN A 217 -21.08 -1.74 7.35
C ASN A 217 -21.02 -0.63 8.43
N VAL A 218 -21.95 0.33 8.39
CA VAL A 218 -22.01 1.40 9.41
C VAL A 218 -22.45 0.87 10.77
N GLU A 219 -23.36 -0.11 10.80
CA GLU A 219 -23.74 -0.81 12.03
C GLU A 219 -22.56 -1.62 12.59
N ALA A 220 -21.77 -2.29 11.76
CA ALA A 220 -20.56 -3.00 12.16
C ALA A 220 -19.49 -2.03 12.71
N ALA A 221 -19.31 -0.86 12.08
CA ALA A 221 -18.42 0.20 12.55
C ALA A 221 -18.84 0.72 13.93
N ARG A 222 -20.14 1.01 14.11
CA ARG A 222 -20.69 1.37 15.44
C ARG A 222 -20.31 0.32 16.47
N ASP A 223 -20.52 -0.96 16.15
CA ASP A 223 -20.30 -2.07 17.08
C ASP A 223 -18.81 -2.29 17.37
N ALA A 224 -17.92 -1.90 16.46
CA ALA A 224 -16.48 -1.89 16.63
C ALA A 224 -15.93 -0.66 17.37
N GLY A 225 -16.78 0.31 17.72
CA GLY A 225 -16.39 1.50 18.50
C GLY A 225 -16.09 2.75 17.67
N VAL A 226 -16.45 2.77 16.39
CA VAL A 226 -16.37 3.97 15.56
C VAL A 226 -17.39 5.01 16.02
N HIS A 227 -16.97 6.25 16.21
CA HIS A 227 -17.87 7.35 16.58
C HIS A 227 -18.73 7.78 15.38
N LEU A 228 -20.04 7.57 15.47
CA LEU A 228 -20.96 7.97 14.40
C LEU A 228 -21.52 9.38 14.64
N LEU A 229 -21.47 10.23 13.62
CA LEU A 229 -22.08 11.55 13.59
C LEU A 229 -22.98 11.67 12.36
N PHE A 230 -24.27 11.99 12.57
CA PHE A 230 -25.21 12.28 11.50
C PHE A 230 -25.64 13.75 11.66
N TRP A 231 -25.29 14.60 10.70
CA TRP A 231 -25.50 16.07 10.78
C TRP A 231 -26.67 16.58 9.96
N SER A 232 -27.53 15.67 9.53
CA SER A 232 -28.74 15.97 8.79
C SER A 232 -29.95 15.22 9.38
N GLY A 233 -31.11 15.35 8.74
CA GLY A 233 -32.29 14.54 9.08
C GLY A 233 -32.78 13.76 7.86
N ASN A 234 -33.52 12.68 8.13
CA ASN A 234 -34.05 11.74 7.13
C ASN A 234 -33.00 10.76 6.56
N GLU A 235 -31.92 10.50 7.29
CA GLU A 235 -30.89 9.54 6.91
C GLU A 235 -31.39 8.11 7.02
N VAL A 236 -30.85 7.23 6.19
CA VAL A 236 -31.11 5.78 6.27
C VAL A 236 -32.62 5.45 6.19
N TYR A 237 -33.40 6.31 5.54
CA TYR A 237 -34.85 6.21 5.57
C TYR A 237 -35.37 5.17 4.55
N TRP A 238 -34.85 5.19 3.33
CA TRP A 238 -35.23 4.24 2.29
C TRP A 238 -34.20 3.14 2.13
N LYS A 239 -34.66 1.89 2.21
CA LYS A 239 -33.87 0.73 1.82
C LYS A 239 -33.79 0.64 0.30
N THR A 240 -32.58 0.57 -0.23
CA THR A 240 -32.31 0.41 -1.65
C THR A 240 -31.54 -0.86 -1.96
N ARG A 241 -31.47 -1.22 -3.24
CA ARG A 241 -30.56 -2.23 -3.77
C ARG A 241 -30.21 -1.89 -5.21
N TYR A 242 -29.06 -2.36 -5.68
CA TYR A 242 -28.73 -2.30 -7.10
C TYR A 242 -29.21 -3.57 -7.80
N GLU A 243 -29.84 -3.42 -8.95
CA GLU A 243 -30.19 -4.52 -9.83
C GLU A 243 -29.53 -4.32 -11.20
N ALA A 244 -29.25 -5.43 -11.88
CA ALA A 244 -28.77 -5.38 -13.26
C ALA A 244 -29.84 -4.81 -14.17
N SER A 245 -29.45 -3.93 -15.08
CA SER A 245 -30.31 -3.36 -16.11
C SER A 245 -29.55 -3.21 -17.42
N ILE A 246 -30.26 -2.95 -18.49
CA ILE A 246 -29.69 -2.57 -19.78
C ILE A 246 -30.26 -1.21 -20.16
N ASP A 247 -29.41 -0.32 -20.68
CA ASP A 247 -29.88 0.97 -21.17
C ASP A 247 -30.56 0.85 -22.55
N GLY A 248 -31.05 1.96 -23.09
CA GLY A 248 -31.70 2.00 -24.41
C GLY A 248 -30.77 1.66 -25.59
N THR A 249 -29.48 1.48 -25.35
CA THR A 249 -28.46 1.09 -26.34
C THR A 249 -28.00 -0.35 -26.17
N ASN A 250 -28.64 -1.11 -25.26
CA ASN A 250 -28.27 -2.48 -24.90
C ASN A 250 -26.89 -2.58 -24.22
N THR A 251 -26.48 -1.52 -23.55
CA THR A 251 -25.28 -1.49 -22.69
C THR A 251 -25.67 -1.90 -21.27
N ASP A 252 -24.90 -2.82 -20.69
CA ASP A 252 -25.11 -3.25 -19.31
C ASP A 252 -24.95 -2.08 -18.33
N PHE A 253 -25.93 -1.94 -17.45
CA PHE A 253 -26.00 -0.90 -16.44
C PHE A 253 -26.44 -1.49 -15.10
N ARG A 254 -26.41 -0.67 -14.05
CA ARG A 254 -27.02 -1.00 -12.75
C ARG A 254 -28.02 0.07 -12.38
N THR A 255 -29.24 -0.34 -12.07
CA THR A 255 -30.29 0.57 -11.63
C THR A 255 -30.43 0.50 -10.12
N LEU A 256 -30.49 1.66 -9.47
CA LEU A 256 -30.86 1.75 -8.06
C LEU A 256 -32.38 1.52 -7.93
N ILE A 257 -32.77 0.51 -7.17
CA ILE A 257 -34.17 0.18 -6.91
C ILE A 257 -34.50 0.52 -5.46
N SER A 258 -35.57 1.31 -5.28
CA SER A 258 -36.18 1.62 -3.99
C SER A 258 -37.67 1.33 -4.07
N CYS A 259 -38.16 0.42 -3.25
CA CYS A 259 -39.60 0.20 -3.09
C CYS A 259 -40.07 1.02 -1.89
N LYS A 260 -41.06 1.90 -2.09
CA LYS A 260 -41.59 2.79 -1.06
C LYS A 260 -42.99 2.35 -0.69
N GLU A 261 -43.26 2.21 0.60
CA GLU A 261 -44.60 2.00 1.12
C GLU A 261 -45.08 3.30 1.78
N THR A 262 -46.36 3.64 1.60
CA THR A 262 -46.97 4.79 2.27
C THR A 262 -47.52 4.36 3.62
N TRP A 263 -47.36 5.21 4.65
CA TRP A 263 -47.96 4.98 5.98
C TRP A 263 -49.50 5.01 5.93
N ALA A 264 -50.08 5.67 4.93
CA ALA A 264 -51.51 5.62 4.66
C ALA A 264 -51.83 4.41 3.77
N ASN A 265 -52.79 3.58 4.17
CA ASN A 265 -53.38 2.50 3.38
C ASN A 265 -54.12 3.03 2.13
N VAL A 266 -53.42 3.69 1.21
CA VAL A 266 -53.97 4.15 -0.07
C VAL A 266 -53.39 3.26 -1.17
N SER A 267 -54.26 2.65 -1.96
CA SER A 267 -53.85 1.89 -3.14
C SER A 267 -53.09 2.81 -4.11
N LEU A 268 -51.94 2.36 -4.59
CA LEU A 268 -51.13 3.03 -5.62
C LEU A 268 -51.39 2.47 -7.03
N ASP A 269 -52.34 1.54 -7.19
CA ASP A 269 -52.73 1.07 -8.51
C ASP A 269 -53.32 2.23 -9.30
N ALA A 270 -52.74 2.53 -10.47
CA ALA A 270 -53.41 3.29 -11.50
C ALA A 270 -54.65 2.46 -11.91
N GLY A 271 -55.83 2.93 -11.51
CA GLY A 271 -57.08 2.36 -12.02
C GLY A 271 -57.10 2.43 -13.55
N PRO A 272 -57.97 1.66 -14.22
CA PRO A 272 -57.98 1.51 -15.68
C PRO A 272 -58.35 2.77 -16.50
N GLU A 273 -58.30 3.97 -15.91
CA GLU A 273 -58.52 5.24 -16.60
C GLU A 273 -57.48 6.27 -16.15
N ASP A 274 -56.32 6.26 -16.81
CA ASP A 274 -55.46 7.42 -17.11
C ASP A 274 -54.74 7.16 -18.44
#